data_AF-A0A9X8T051-F1
#
_entry.id   AF-A0A9X8T051-F1
#
_cell.length_a   1.000
_cell.length_b   1.000
_cell.length_c   1.000
_cell.angle_alpha   90.00
_cell.angle_beta   90.00
_cell.angle_gamma   90.00
#
_symmetry.space_group_name_H-M   'P 1'
#
loop_
_entity.id
_entity.type
_entity.pdbx_description
1 polymer ?
#
loop_
_entity_poly.entity_id
_entity_poly.type
_entity_poly.pdbx_seq_one_letter_code
_entity_poly.pdbx_strand_id
1 'polypeptide(L)'
;MFLSITCSQKTRNRETLYGKYIFTHHPIYGGGKVPMVYDRNETTRIEGGDELVLSKDVLAVGISQRTDAASIEKLLVNIFKQNLGFKKVLAFEFANNRKFMHLDTVFTMVDYDKFTIHPEIEGDLRVYSVTYDNEELHIVEEKGDLAELLAANLGVEKVDLIRCGGDNLVAAGREQWNDGSNTLTIAPGVVVVYNRNTITNAILESKGLKLIKIHGSELVRGRGGPRCMSMPFEREDI
;
A
#
# COMPACT_ATOMS: atom_id res chain seq x y z
N MET A 1 -8.29 -4.00 -12.27
CA MET A 1 -9.19 -4.16 -11.11
C MET A 1 -9.42 -2.78 -10.51
N PHE A 2 -10.64 -2.42 -10.11
CA PHE A 2 -10.87 -1.23 -9.29
C PHE A 2 -11.31 -1.64 -7.88
N LEU A 3 -10.65 -1.06 -6.88
CA LEU A 3 -10.96 -1.24 -5.46
C LEU A 3 -11.86 -0.06 -5.06
N SER A 4 -13.18 -0.25 -5.07
CA SER A 4 -14.08 0.75 -4.50
C SER A 4 -14.05 0.63 -2.98
N ILE A 5 -13.58 1.67 -2.29
CA ILE A 5 -13.34 1.63 -0.85
C ILE A 5 -14.56 2.08 -0.01
N THR A 6 -14.59 1.66 1.26
CA THR A 6 -15.50 2.20 2.29
C THR A 6 -14.67 2.95 3.33
N CYS A 7 -14.59 4.27 3.21
CA CYS A 7 -13.75 5.07 4.09
C CYS A 7 -14.28 5.10 5.52
N SER A 8 -13.35 5.11 6.49
CA SER A 8 -13.68 5.15 7.91
C SER A 8 -14.32 6.46 8.37
N GLN A 9 -13.93 7.58 7.75
CA GLN A 9 -14.45 8.91 8.09
C GLN A 9 -15.62 9.28 7.19
N LYS A 10 -16.72 9.77 7.79
CA LYS A 10 -17.92 10.20 7.06
C LYS A 10 -17.62 11.22 5.96
N THR A 11 -16.72 12.17 6.23
CA THR A 11 -16.33 13.19 5.23
C THR A 11 -15.65 12.57 4.03
N ARG A 12 -14.65 11.70 4.25
CA ARG A 12 -13.94 11.01 3.17
C ARG A 12 -14.81 10.03 2.40
N ASN A 13 -15.77 9.38 3.07
CA ASN A 13 -16.68 8.44 2.39
C ASN A 13 -17.67 9.13 1.42
N ARG A 14 -17.72 10.47 1.39
CA ARG A 14 -18.44 11.20 0.35
C ARG A 14 -17.68 11.22 -0.98
N GLU A 15 -16.35 11.13 -0.95
CA GLU A 15 -15.49 11.13 -2.14
C GLU A 15 -15.71 9.87 -2.99
N THR A 16 -16.03 8.74 -2.35
CA THR A 16 -16.28 7.45 -3.03
C THR A 16 -17.50 7.48 -3.95
N LEU A 17 -18.35 8.51 -3.84
CA LEU A 17 -19.46 8.75 -4.76
C LEU A 17 -18.97 8.99 -6.20
N TYR A 18 -17.85 9.70 -6.38
CA TYR A 18 -17.31 9.96 -7.71
C TYR A 18 -16.86 8.67 -8.39
N GLY A 19 -16.09 7.84 -7.66
CA GLY A 19 -15.67 6.53 -8.12
C GLY A 19 -16.87 5.67 -8.54
N LYS A 20 -17.92 5.61 -7.72
CA LYS A 20 -19.15 4.89 -8.06
C LYS A 20 -19.68 5.27 -9.45
N TYR A 21 -19.86 6.57 -9.74
CA TYR A 21 -20.39 7.00 -11.04
C TYR A 21 -19.43 6.72 -12.20
N ILE A 22 -18.11 6.85 -11.98
CA ILE A 22 -17.10 6.54 -13.00
C ILE A 22 -17.18 5.05 -13.38
N PHE A 23 -17.13 4.15 -12.40
CA PHE A 23 -17.09 2.70 -12.66
C PHE A 23 -18.46 2.08 -12.96
N THR A 24 -19.56 2.85 -12.93
CA THR A 24 -20.88 2.39 -13.39
C THR A 24 -21.31 3.01 -14.71
N HIS A 25 -21.03 4.29 -14.97
CA HIS A 25 -21.60 5.02 -16.11
C HIS A 25 -20.59 5.56 -17.13
N HIS A 26 -19.29 5.57 -16.82
CA HIS A 26 -18.31 6.12 -17.76
C HIS A 26 -18.21 5.25 -19.04
N PRO A 27 -18.09 5.84 -20.24
CA PRO A 27 -18.03 5.06 -21.49
C PRO A 27 -16.89 4.02 -21.53
N ILE A 28 -15.76 4.31 -20.89
CA ILE A 28 -14.60 3.42 -20.84
C ILE A 28 -14.65 2.45 -19.65
N TYR A 29 -15.02 2.94 -18.46
CA TYR A 29 -14.86 2.20 -17.20
C TYR A 29 -16.17 1.66 -16.62
N GLY A 30 -17.31 2.15 -17.09
CA GLY A 30 -18.64 1.78 -16.66
C GLY A 30 -19.22 0.56 -17.38
N GLY A 31 -20.49 0.27 -17.11
CA GLY A 31 -21.21 -0.82 -17.77
C GLY A 31 -20.68 -2.22 -17.47
N GLY A 32 -20.06 -2.42 -16.30
CA GLY A 32 -19.51 -3.71 -15.89
C GLY A 32 -18.16 -4.08 -16.53
N LYS A 33 -17.50 -3.14 -17.23
CA LYS A 33 -16.19 -3.37 -17.88
C LYS A 33 -15.04 -3.50 -16.89
N VAL A 34 -15.18 -2.91 -15.70
CA VAL A 34 -14.19 -2.99 -14.63
C VAL A 34 -14.78 -3.83 -13.49
N PRO A 35 -14.20 -5.01 -13.19
CA PRO A 35 -14.63 -5.81 -12.05
C PRO A 35 -14.45 -5.06 -10.74
N MET A 36 -15.51 -5.07 -9.92
CA MET A 36 -15.52 -4.47 -8.58
C MET A 36 -15.29 -5.58 -7.56
N VAL A 37 -14.27 -5.42 -6.73
CA VAL A 37 -13.93 -6.38 -5.66
C VAL A 37 -14.28 -5.90 -4.26
N TYR A 38 -14.78 -4.67 -4.16
CA TYR A 38 -15.28 -4.09 -2.94
C TYR A 38 -16.32 -3.02 -3.31
N ASP A 39 -17.29 -2.72 -2.44
CA ASP A 39 -18.32 -1.72 -2.68
C ASP A 39 -18.39 -0.74 -1.51
N ARG A 40 -18.62 0.54 -1.80
CA ARG A 40 -18.68 1.62 -0.80
C ARG A 40 -19.82 1.47 0.24
N ASN A 41 -20.78 0.58 -0.02
CA ASN A 41 -21.91 0.28 0.87
C ASN A 41 -21.65 -0.99 1.71
N GLU A 42 -20.47 -1.61 1.59
CA GLU A 42 -20.04 -2.67 2.50
C GLU A 42 -20.03 -2.19 3.95
N THR A 43 -20.28 -3.13 4.87
CA THR A 43 -20.41 -2.84 6.30
C THR A 43 -19.08 -2.56 7.00
N THR A 44 -17.98 -3.05 6.44
CA THR A 44 -16.63 -2.97 7.01
C THR A 44 -15.76 -2.05 6.17
N ARG A 45 -14.75 -1.44 6.81
CA ARG A 45 -13.98 -0.32 6.26
C ARG A 45 -12.69 -0.81 5.61
N ILE A 46 -12.30 -0.17 4.52
CA ILE A 46 -11.02 -0.36 3.83
C ILE A 46 -10.67 0.96 3.14
N GLU A 47 -9.40 1.35 3.12
CA GLU A 47 -8.94 2.57 2.44
C GLU A 47 -7.71 2.26 1.57
N GLY A 48 -7.61 2.90 0.39
CA GLY A 48 -6.58 2.61 -0.63
C GLY A 48 -5.12 2.77 -0.20
N GLY A 49 -4.84 3.50 0.88
CA GLY A 49 -3.49 3.58 1.44
C GLY A 49 -3.02 2.26 2.07
N ASP A 50 -3.97 1.40 2.47
CA ASP A 50 -3.65 0.07 3.00
C ASP A 50 -3.51 -0.97 1.89
N GLU A 51 -3.86 -0.66 0.64
CA GLU A 51 -3.93 -1.63 -0.46
C GLU A 51 -2.71 -1.49 -1.38
N LEU A 52 -1.84 -2.50 -1.38
CA LEU A 52 -0.62 -2.56 -2.18
C LEU A 52 -0.63 -3.79 -3.08
N VAL A 53 -0.53 -3.58 -4.39
CA VAL A 53 -0.30 -4.65 -5.37
C VAL A 53 1.21 -4.86 -5.48
N LEU A 54 1.73 -5.97 -4.93
CA LEU A 54 3.17 -6.26 -4.93
C LEU A 54 3.60 -7.02 -6.19
N SER A 55 2.76 -7.96 -6.62
CA SER A 55 2.96 -8.73 -7.86
C SER A 55 1.61 -9.17 -8.42
N LYS A 56 1.61 -9.86 -9.56
CA LYS A 56 0.41 -10.52 -10.11
C LYS A 56 -0.19 -11.59 -9.19
N ASP A 57 0.61 -12.12 -8.26
CA ASP A 57 0.21 -13.22 -7.37
C ASP A 57 -0.06 -12.74 -5.93
N VAL A 58 0.57 -11.63 -5.51
CA VAL A 58 0.61 -11.20 -4.11
C VAL A 58 0.12 -9.76 -3.93
N LEU A 59 -0.84 -9.59 -3.04
CA LEU A 59 -1.26 -8.31 -2.48
C LEU A 59 -0.68 -8.14 -1.07
N ALA A 60 -0.39 -6.92 -0.66
CA ALA A 60 -0.18 -6.55 0.73
C ALA A 60 -1.32 -5.64 1.17
N VAL A 61 -1.95 -5.97 2.31
CA VAL A 61 -3.07 -5.19 2.86
C VAL A 61 -2.84 -4.85 4.32
N GLY A 62 -2.95 -3.59 4.69
CA GLY A 62 -2.83 -3.14 6.08
C GLY A 62 -4.08 -3.41 6.91
N ILE A 63 -3.93 -4.05 8.07
CA ILE A 63 -4.92 -4.03 9.15
C ILE A 63 -4.58 -2.84 10.04
N SER A 64 -5.34 -1.77 9.86
CA SER A 64 -5.04 -0.44 10.41
C SER A 64 -6.25 0.10 11.18
N GLN A 65 -6.19 1.38 11.59
CA GLN A 65 -7.39 2.07 12.10
C GLN A 65 -8.46 2.34 11.04
N ARG A 66 -8.06 2.29 9.77
CA ARG A 66 -8.84 2.69 8.59
C ARG A 66 -9.36 1.48 7.83
N THR A 67 -8.67 0.34 7.95
CA THR A 67 -9.01 -0.92 7.29
C THR A 67 -9.24 -2.02 8.32
N ASP A 68 -10.46 -2.54 8.35
CA ASP A 68 -10.87 -3.62 9.24
C ASP A 68 -10.40 -4.98 8.68
N ALA A 69 -9.95 -5.89 9.54
CA ALA A 69 -9.49 -7.22 9.12
C ALA A 69 -10.56 -8.00 8.31
N ALA A 70 -11.83 -7.89 8.72
CA ALA A 70 -12.96 -8.50 8.01
C ALA A 70 -13.14 -7.97 6.58
N SER A 71 -12.68 -6.75 6.27
CA SER A 71 -12.70 -6.22 4.90
C SER A 71 -11.68 -6.92 4.00
N ILE A 72 -10.55 -7.37 4.57
CA ILE A 72 -9.51 -8.10 3.84
C ILE A 72 -10.05 -9.47 3.40
N GLU A 73 -10.75 -10.16 4.29
CA GLU A 73 -11.41 -11.44 3.98
C GLU A 73 -12.43 -11.28 2.84
N LYS A 74 -13.31 -10.27 2.94
CA LYS A 74 -14.29 -9.97 1.88
C LYS A 74 -13.63 -9.62 0.55
N LEU A 75 -12.60 -8.77 0.60
CA LEU A 75 -11.82 -8.38 -0.57
C LEU A 75 -11.25 -9.62 -1.27
N LEU A 76 -10.64 -10.51 -0.50
CA LEU A 76 -10.01 -11.72 -1.02
C LEU A 76 -11.06 -12.67 -1.61
N VAL A 77 -12.16 -12.96 -0.92
CA VAL A 77 -13.28 -13.75 -1.49
C VAL A 77 -13.78 -13.16 -2.82
N ASN A 78 -13.92 -11.85 -2.91
CA ASN A 78 -14.36 -11.19 -4.14
C ASN A 78 -13.32 -11.26 -5.26
N ILE A 79 -12.03 -11.10 -4.95
CA ILE A 79 -10.93 -11.27 -5.91
C ILE A 79 -10.96 -12.67 -6.54
N PHE A 80 -11.13 -13.70 -5.71
CA PHE A 80 -11.21 -15.09 -6.18
C PHE A 80 -12.47 -15.34 -7.01
N LYS A 81 -13.63 -14.84 -6.58
CA LYS A 81 -14.89 -14.92 -7.36
C LYS A 81 -14.80 -14.23 -8.73
N GLN A 82 -14.06 -13.12 -8.81
CA GLN A 82 -13.82 -12.39 -10.05
C GLN A 82 -12.67 -12.97 -10.90
N ASN A 83 -12.00 -14.03 -10.42
CA ASN A 83 -10.87 -14.69 -11.08
C ASN A 83 -9.77 -13.72 -11.52
N LEU A 84 -9.36 -12.82 -10.62
CA LEU A 84 -8.39 -11.76 -10.96
C LEU A 84 -6.91 -12.21 -10.88
N GLY A 85 -6.65 -13.47 -10.55
CA GLY A 85 -5.33 -14.08 -10.62
C GLY A 85 -4.46 -13.97 -9.37
N PHE A 86 -4.77 -13.10 -8.42
CA PHE A 86 -4.06 -13.03 -7.13
C PHE A 86 -4.29 -14.30 -6.32
N LYS A 87 -3.22 -14.83 -5.74
CA LYS A 87 -3.21 -16.10 -4.99
C LYS A 87 -3.14 -15.89 -3.48
N LYS A 88 -2.55 -14.79 -3.04
CA LYS A 88 -2.26 -14.53 -1.63
C LYS A 88 -2.40 -13.05 -1.28
N VAL A 89 -2.89 -12.78 -0.08
CA VAL A 89 -2.76 -11.48 0.59
C VAL A 89 -1.81 -11.63 1.78
N LEU A 90 -0.79 -10.78 1.86
CA LEU A 90 -0.02 -10.54 3.09
C LEU A 90 -0.73 -9.45 3.89
N ALA A 91 -1.37 -9.81 5.00
CA ALA A 91 -2.06 -8.87 5.87
C ALA A 91 -1.10 -8.35 6.95
N PHE A 92 -0.88 -7.04 7.00
CA PHE A 92 0.05 -6.38 7.93
C PHE A 92 -0.72 -5.81 9.12
N GLU A 93 -0.64 -6.44 10.28
CA GLU A 93 -1.27 -5.97 11.52
C GLU A 93 -0.38 -4.95 12.24
N PHE A 94 -0.82 -3.70 12.22
CA PHE A 94 -0.23 -2.59 12.99
C PHE A 94 -1.30 -1.70 13.64
N ALA A 95 -2.54 -2.19 13.74
CA ALA A 95 -3.71 -1.44 14.20
C ALA A 95 -3.60 -0.85 15.62
N ASN A 96 -2.80 -1.47 16.49
CA ASN A 96 -2.54 -0.96 17.85
C ASN A 96 -1.72 0.35 17.84
N ASN A 97 -0.98 0.61 16.76
CA ASN A 97 -0.19 1.82 16.62
C ASN A 97 -1.02 2.94 16.01
N ARG A 98 -1.52 3.83 16.88
CA ARG A 98 -2.39 4.94 16.47
C ARG A 98 -1.72 6.05 15.67
N LYS A 99 -0.40 6.01 15.50
CA LYS A 99 0.36 7.06 14.82
C LYS A 99 0.27 6.96 13.31
N PHE A 100 0.10 5.76 12.75
CA PHE A 100 0.15 5.51 11.31
C PHE A 100 -1.25 5.23 10.77
N MET A 101 -1.65 5.98 9.74
CA MET A 101 -3.01 5.91 9.21
C MET A 101 -3.20 4.73 8.26
N HIS A 102 -2.18 4.44 7.45
CA HIS A 102 -2.22 3.45 6.36
C HIS A 102 -0.86 2.77 6.20
N LEU A 103 -0.84 1.57 5.64
CA LEU A 103 0.38 0.78 5.38
C LEU A 103 1.37 1.55 4.49
N ASP A 104 0.88 2.23 3.46
CA ASP A 104 1.74 2.98 2.54
C ASP A 104 2.43 4.21 3.15
N THR A 105 2.03 4.65 4.33
CA THR A 105 2.73 5.73 5.04
C THR A 105 4.03 5.23 5.67
N VAL A 106 4.16 3.92 5.87
CA VAL A 106 5.25 3.28 6.62
C VAL A 106 5.94 2.18 5.84
N PHE A 107 5.39 1.73 4.71
CA PHE A 107 5.91 0.63 3.91
C PHE A 107 5.50 0.78 2.44
N THR A 108 6.45 0.93 1.52
CA THR A 108 6.17 0.96 0.06
C THR A 108 7.27 0.29 -0.75
N MET A 109 6.90 -0.35 -1.87
CA MET A 109 7.81 -1.00 -2.82
C MET A 109 8.38 0.02 -3.83
N VAL A 110 9.71 0.09 -3.94
CA VAL A 110 10.41 1.09 -4.76
C VAL A 110 11.24 0.49 -5.90
N ASP A 111 11.50 -0.82 -5.84
CA ASP A 111 12.17 -1.60 -6.88
C ASP A 111 11.75 -3.07 -6.74
N TYR A 112 12.22 -3.95 -7.63
CA TYR A 112 11.92 -5.39 -7.59
C TYR A 112 12.17 -6.05 -6.23
N ASP A 113 13.25 -5.62 -5.56
CA ASP A 113 13.77 -6.19 -4.33
C ASP A 113 13.95 -5.14 -3.21
N LYS A 114 13.40 -3.93 -3.37
CA LYS A 114 13.63 -2.81 -2.43
C LYS A 114 12.32 -2.20 -1.96
N PHE A 115 12.26 -1.94 -0.66
CA PHE A 115 11.14 -1.30 0.00
C PHE A 115 11.63 -0.14 0.87
N THR A 116 10.90 0.97 0.90
CA THR A 116 11.07 1.96 1.97
C THR A 116 10.21 1.59 3.16
N ILE A 117 10.80 1.59 4.35
CA ILE A 117 10.12 1.26 5.60
C ILE A 117 10.39 2.30 6.69
N HIS A 118 9.41 2.55 7.56
CA HIS A 118 9.61 3.35 8.76
C HIS A 118 10.10 2.48 9.93
N PRO A 119 11.22 2.81 10.59
CA PRO A 119 11.82 1.93 11.60
C PRO A 119 10.92 1.62 12.82
N GLU A 120 9.97 2.50 13.21
CA GLU A 120 9.08 2.22 14.33
C GLU A 120 8.09 1.06 14.07
N ILE A 121 7.86 0.66 12.81
CA ILE A 121 6.91 -0.44 12.54
C ILE A 121 7.56 -1.82 12.61
N GLU A 122 8.89 -1.93 12.45
CA GLU A 122 9.59 -3.23 12.39
C GLU A 122 9.43 -4.06 13.68
N GLY A 123 9.26 -3.43 14.85
CA GLY A 123 9.27 -4.13 16.15
C GLY A 123 8.00 -4.90 16.53
N ASP A 124 6.82 -4.33 16.25
CA ASP A 124 5.52 -4.87 16.68
C ASP A 124 4.66 -5.35 15.50
N LEU A 125 5.23 -5.39 14.30
CA LEU A 125 4.50 -5.80 13.10
C LEU A 125 4.26 -7.30 13.10
N ARG A 126 3.00 -7.69 12.94
CA ARG A 126 2.61 -9.08 12.68
C ARG A 126 2.12 -9.18 11.24
N VAL A 127 2.58 -10.19 10.53
CA VAL A 127 2.18 -10.44 9.13
C VAL A 127 1.46 -11.76 9.05
N TYR A 128 0.36 -11.81 8.29
CA TYR A 128 -0.40 -13.03 8.05
C TYR A 128 -0.47 -13.31 6.56
N SER A 129 -0.13 -14.53 6.15
CA SER A 129 -0.47 -15.06 4.83
C SER A 129 -1.93 -15.49 4.82
N VAL A 130 -2.74 -14.84 4.00
CA VAL A 130 -4.14 -15.19 3.77
C VAL A 130 -4.29 -15.75 2.36
N THR A 131 -4.76 -16.99 2.26
CA THR A 131 -5.09 -17.66 1.00
C THR A 131 -6.54 -18.10 1.00
N TYR A 132 -7.07 -18.40 -0.19
CA TYR A 132 -8.42 -18.93 -0.36
C TYR A 132 -8.39 -20.06 -1.37
N ASP A 133 -8.65 -21.26 -0.88
CA ASP A 133 -8.62 -22.50 -1.65
C ASP A 133 -9.81 -23.37 -1.25
N ASN A 134 -10.39 -24.06 -2.23
CA ASN A 134 -11.60 -24.88 -2.04
C ASN A 134 -12.76 -24.15 -1.36
N GLU A 135 -12.90 -22.84 -1.63
CA GLU A 135 -13.90 -21.95 -1.02
C GLU A 135 -13.70 -21.68 0.49
N GLU A 136 -12.55 -22.05 1.06
CA GLU A 136 -12.19 -21.84 2.46
C GLU A 136 -11.03 -20.84 2.61
N LEU A 137 -11.12 -19.99 3.64
CA LEU A 137 -10.05 -19.05 4.00
C LEU A 137 -9.02 -19.75 4.88
N HIS A 138 -7.75 -19.67 4.49
CA HIS A 138 -6.63 -20.16 5.28
C HIS A 138 -5.75 -18.99 5.69
N ILE A 139 -5.50 -18.87 7.00
CA ILE A 139 -4.74 -17.78 7.59
C ILE A 139 -3.55 -18.38 8.35
N VAL A 140 -2.35 -17.94 8.01
CA VAL A 140 -1.09 -18.36 8.66
C VAL A 140 -0.36 -17.13 9.16
N GLU A 141 -0.04 -17.09 10.45
CA GLU A 141 0.84 -16.05 11.02
C GLU A 141 2.29 -16.32 10.63
N GLU A 142 2.91 -15.34 9.98
CA GLU A 142 4.31 -15.37 9.56
C GLU A 142 5.17 -14.80 10.69
N LYS A 143 6.06 -15.64 11.24
CA LYS A 143 6.93 -15.30 12.39
C LYS A 143 8.40 -15.09 12.02
N GLY A 144 8.72 -15.22 10.74
CA GLY A 144 10.08 -15.06 10.21
C GLY A 144 10.49 -13.59 10.04
N ASP A 145 11.70 -13.39 9.51
CA ASP A 145 12.17 -12.07 9.10
C ASP A 145 11.33 -11.51 7.96
N LEU A 146 10.98 -10.21 8.04
CA LEU A 146 10.12 -9.57 7.05
C LEU A 146 10.76 -9.52 5.66
N ALA A 147 12.07 -9.26 5.57
CA ALA A 147 12.75 -9.18 4.29
C ALA A 147 12.83 -10.57 3.63
N GLU A 148 13.10 -11.63 4.41
CA GLU A 148 13.07 -13.01 3.92
C GLU A 148 11.67 -13.43 3.46
N LEU A 149 10.63 -13.08 4.22
CA LEU A 149 9.24 -13.33 3.85
C LEU A 149 8.87 -12.65 2.53
N LEU A 150 9.22 -11.37 2.37
CA LEU A 150 8.97 -10.63 1.14
C LEU A 150 9.75 -11.23 -0.03
N ALA A 151 11.02 -11.58 0.18
CA ALA A 151 11.87 -12.18 -0.85
C ALA A 151 11.25 -13.49 -1.39
N ALA A 152 10.80 -14.37 -0.48
CA ALA A 152 10.15 -15.62 -0.83
C ALA A 152 8.84 -15.42 -1.61
N ASN A 153 8.02 -14.43 -1.22
CA ASN A 153 6.73 -14.16 -1.87
C ASN A 153 6.89 -13.43 -3.23
N LEU A 154 7.99 -12.68 -3.42
CA LEU A 154 8.30 -11.99 -4.68
C LEU A 154 9.15 -12.83 -5.65
N GLY A 155 9.73 -13.94 -5.17
CA GLY A 155 10.62 -14.77 -5.98
C GLY A 155 11.99 -14.12 -6.23
N VAL A 156 12.46 -13.29 -5.32
CA VAL A 156 13.79 -12.66 -5.35
C VAL A 156 14.70 -13.27 -4.29
N GLU A 157 16.01 -13.21 -4.49
CA GLU A 157 16.98 -13.82 -3.57
C GLU A 157 17.00 -13.12 -2.19
N LYS A 158 16.87 -11.79 -2.18
CA LYS A 158 16.93 -10.97 -0.99
C LYS A 158 16.13 -9.70 -1.18
N VAL A 159 15.53 -9.19 -0.11
CA VAL A 159 14.90 -7.86 -0.07
C VAL A 159 15.75 -6.90 0.77
N ASP A 160 15.86 -5.65 0.32
CA ASP A 160 16.48 -4.54 1.04
C ASP A 160 15.40 -3.61 1.60
N LEU A 161 15.31 -3.55 2.93
CA LEU A 161 14.41 -2.66 3.67
C LEU A 161 15.13 -1.33 3.98
N ILE A 162 14.82 -0.31 3.19
CA ILE A 162 15.44 1.02 3.25
C ILE A 162 14.73 1.89 4.30
N ARG A 163 15.41 2.18 5.41
CA ARG A 163 14.85 2.95 6.53
C ARG A 163 14.70 4.44 6.21
N CYS A 164 13.47 4.94 6.33
CA CYS A 164 13.12 6.35 6.20
C CYS A 164 13.81 7.19 7.30
N GLY A 165 14.49 8.27 6.88
CA GLY A 165 15.27 9.17 7.73
C GLY A 165 16.57 8.60 8.31
N GLY A 166 16.95 7.37 7.95
CA GLY A 166 18.18 6.73 8.38
C GLY A 166 18.23 6.44 9.89
N ASP A 167 19.44 6.45 10.45
CA ASP A 167 19.68 6.07 11.86
C ASP A 167 19.37 7.19 12.87
N ASN A 168 19.15 8.42 12.42
CA ASN A 168 18.84 9.54 13.30
C ASN A 168 17.34 9.60 13.62
N LEU A 169 16.97 9.31 14.86
CA LEU A 169 15.56 9.28 15.30
C LEU A 169 14.80 10.58 15.05
N VAL A 170 15.45 11.75 15.18
CA VAL A 170 14.82 13.06 14.92
C VAL A 170 14.54 13.24 13.44
N ALA A 171 15.48 12.83 12.58
CA ALA A 171 15.29 12.85 11.13
C ALA A 171 14.20 11.86 10.69
N ALA A 172 14.22 10.63 11.22
CA ALA A 172 13.21 9.60 10.96
C ALA A 172 11.80 10.09 11.32
N GLY A 173 11.61 10.64 12.51
CA GLY A 173 10.30 11.19 12.92
C GLY A 173 9.85 12.35 12.02
N ARG A 174 10.77 13.27 11.68
CA ARG A 174 10.46 14.44 10.83
C ARG A 174 10.13 14.05 9.39
N GLU A 175 10.90 13.16 8.78
CA GLU A 175 10.69 12.76 7.38
C GLU A 175 9.52 11.80 7.24
N GLN A 176 9.28 10.93 8.23
CA GLN A 176 8.04 10.15 8.30
C GLN A 176 6.80 11.04 8.34
N TRP A 177 6.81 12.10 9.14
CA TRP A 177 5.71 13.07 9.19
C TRP A 177 5.45 13.79 7.87
N ASN A 178 6.49 13.92 7.03
CA ASN A 178 6.41 14.51 5.71
C ASN A 178 6.32 13.44 4.60
N ASP A 179 5.77 12.27 4.93
CA ASP A 179 5.49 11.18 3.99
C ASP A 179 6.75 10.63 3.28
N GLY A 180 7.88 10.55 4.00
CA GLY A 180 9.15 10.05 3.47
C GLY A 180 9.13 8.59 3.01
N SER A 181 8.30 7.75 3.63
CA SER A 181 8.11 6.35 3.25
C SER A 181 6.96 6.15 2.23
N ASN A 182 6.22 7.22 1.89
CA ASN A 182 5.10 7.20 0.93
C ASN A 182 5.58 7.64 -0.46
N THR A 183 6.51 6.88 -1.02
CA THR A 183 7.12 7.18 -2.31
C THR A 183 6.26 6.64 -3.47
N LEU A 184 6.18 7.38 -4.58
CA LEU A 184 5.47 6.92 -5.78
C LEU A 184 6.48 6.36 -6.78
N THR A 185 6.46 5.05 -6.96
CA THR A 185 7.29 4.36 -7.96
C THR A 185 6.62 4.41 -9.33
N ILE A 186 7.26 5.04 -10.31
CA ILE A 186 6.73 5.17 -11.69
C ILE A 186 7.38 4.19 -12.68
N ALA A 187 8.56 3.67 -12.32
CA ALA A 187 9.22 2.52 -12.94
C ALA A 187 10.12 1.86 -11.87
N PRO A 188 10.55 0.60 -12.03
CA PRO A 188 11.46 -0.05 -11.07
C PRO A 188 12.70 0.81 -10.81
N GLY A 189 12.95 1.17 -9.54
CA GLY A 189 14.04 2.05 -9.14
C GLY A 189 13.88 3.53 -9.49
N VAL A 190 12.73 3.97 -10.05
CA VAL A 190 12.44 5.37 -10.38
C VAL A 190 11.25 5.87 -9.55
N VAL A 191 11.53 6.75 -8.60
CA VAL A 191 10.53 7.21 -7.62
C VAL A 191 10.34 8.73 -7.64
N VAL A 192 9.08 9.15 -7.44
CA VAL A 192 8.69 10.55 -7.22
C VAL A 192 8.62 10.79 -5.72
N VAL A 193 9.32 11.81 -5.24
CA VAL A 193 9.50 12.12 -3.82
C VAL A 193 9.39 13.61 -3.55
N TYR A 194 9.06 13.99 -2.31
CA TYR A 194 9.18 15.39 -1.91
C TYR A 194 10.64 15.79 -1.72
N ASN A 195 10.99 16.99 -2.21
CA ASN A 195 12.34 17.55 -2.07
C ASN A 195 12.79 17.71 -0.59
N ARG A 196 11.84 17.87 0.34
CA ARG A 196 12.11 18.15 1.76
C ARG A 196 12.65 16.97 2.56
N ASN A 197 12.49 15.74 2.08
CA ASN A 197 12.90 14.51 2.77
C ASN A 197 14.37 14.18 2.45
N THR A 198 15.26 15.10 2.82
CA THR A 198 16.66 15.12 2.37
C THR A 198 17.44 13.86 2.72
N ILE A 199 17.23 13.28 3.91
CA ILE A 199 17.98 12.12 4.37
C ILE A 199 17.50 10.86 3.66
N THR A 200 16.19 10.64 3.62
CA THR A 200 15.58 9.51 2.90
C THR A 200 15.94 9.57 1.42
N ASN A 201 15.87 10.74 0.79
CA ASN A 201 16.26 10.92 -0.60
C ASN A 201 17.73 10.56 -0.83
N ALA A 202 18.64 11.02 0.04
CA ALA A 202 20.06 10.69 -0.08
C ALA A 202 20.33 9.18 0.08
N ILE A 203 19.58 8.49 0.94
CA ILE A 203 19.68 7.03 1.10
C ILE A 203 19.15 6.32 -0.16
N LEU A 204 18.02 6.76 -0.72
CA LEU A 204 17.49 6.17 -1.96
C LEU A 204 18.48 6.35 -3.13
N GLU A 205 19.07 7.55 -3.26
CA GLU A 205 20.12 7.82 -4.26
C GLU A 205 21.36 6.94 -4.05
N SER A 206 21.80 6.73 -2.81
CA SER A 206 22.96 5.86 -2.52
C SER A 206 22.67 4.37 -2.77
N LYS A 207 21.40 3.98 -2.76
CA LYS A 207 20.90 2.65 -3.15
C LYS A 207 20.67 2.49 -4.66
N GLY A 208 21.02 3.51 -5.44
CA GLY A 208 20.97 3.47 -6.91
C GLY A 208 19.62 3.88 -7.52
N LEU A 209 18.68 4.40 -6.72
CA LEU A 209 17.38 4.83 -7.24
C LEU A 209 17.48 6.21 -7.91
N LYS A 210 16.70 6.38 -8.98
CA LYS A 210 16.50 7.65 -9.65
C LYS A 210 15.33 8.40 -8.99
N LEU A 211 15.61 9.61 -8.52
CA LEU A 211 14.60 10.44 -7.87
C LEU A 211 14.08 11.55 -8.78
N ILE A 212 12.75 11.70 -8.83
CA ILE A 212 12.08 12.87 -9.36
C ILE A 212 11.56 13.67 -8.17
N LYS A 213 12.29 14.72 -7.82
CA LYS A 213 12.00 15.55 -6.64
C LYS A 213 10.97 16.62 -7.01
N ILE A 214 9.86 16.66 -6.28
CA ILE A 214 8.82 17.71 -6.44
C ILE A 214 8.77 18.64 -5.22
N HIS A 215 8.37 19.89 -5.46
CA HIS A 215 8.04 20.82 -4.39
C HIS A 215 6.61 20.58 -3.90
N GLY A 216 6.46 20.36 -2.59
CA GLY A 216 5.16 20.05 -1.97
C GLY A 216 4.86 20.82 -0.70
N SER A 217 5.41 22.03 -0.56
CA SER A 217 5.30 22.84 0.67
C SER A 217 3.85 23.01 1.15
N GLU A 218 2.93 23.22 0.20
CA GLU A 218 1.50 23.37 0.50
C GLU A 218 0.77 22.02 0.54
N LEU A 219 1.08 21.12 -0.38
CA LEU A 219 0.40 19.82 -0.51
C LEU A 219 0.59 18.95 0.74
N VAL A 220 1.79 18.93 1.31
CA VAL A 220 2.11 18.14 2.51
C VAL A 220 1.35 18.59 3.77
N ARG A 221 0.73 19.79 3.76
CA ARG A 221 -0.18 20.21 4.85
C ARG A 221 -1.38 19.25 4.97
N GLY A 222 -1.75 18.58 3.87
CA GLY A 222 -2.75 17.52 3.82
C GLY A 222 -2.28 16.16 4.37
N ARG A 223 -0.99 16.02 4.76
CA ARG A 223 -0.37 14.77 5.24
C ARG A 223 -0.49 13.63 4.23
N GLY A 224 0.05 13.85 3.04
CA GLY A 224 0.13 12.85 1.99
C GLY A 224 1.31 13.08 1.06
N GLY A 225 2.00 11.99 0.74
CA GLY A 225 3.08 11.94 -0.23
C GLY A 225 2.60 11.87 -1.68
N PRO A 226 3.53 11.81 -2.65
CA PRO A 226 3.22 11.60 -4.05
C PRO A 226 2.33 10.38 -4.32
N ARG A 227 2.50 9.27 -3.56
CA ARG A 227 1.67 8.07 -3.71
C ARG A 227 0.23 8.33 -3.31
N CYS A 228 0.00 8.99 -2.15
CA CYS A 228 -1.34 9.38 -1.69
C CYS A 228 -2.12 10.27 -2.67
N MET A 229 -1.42 11.03 -3.53
CA MET A 229 -2.02 11.91 -4.54
C MET A 229 -2.28 11.21 -5.89
N SER A 230 -2.06 9.89 -5.97
CA SER A 230 -2.09 9.14 -7.21
C SER A 230 -2.88 7.84 -7.09
N MET A 231 -3.42 7.36 -8.21
CA MET A 231 -4.07 6.06 -8.32
C MET A 231 -3.74 5.48 -9.70
N PRO A 232 -2.79 4.53 -9.82
CA PRO A 232 -2.43 3.94 -11.11
C PRO A 232 -3.64 3.23 -11.74
N PHE A 233 -3.95 3.59 -12.99
CA PHE A 233 -4.98 2.88 -13.78
C PHE A 233 -4.36 1.77 -14.64
N GLU A 234 -3.12 1.95 -15.08
CA GLU A 234 -2.37 1.01 -15.90
C GLU A 234 -0.87 1.09 -15.52
N ARG A 235 -0.22 -0.07 -15.48
CA ARG A 235 1.23 -0.26 -15.31
C ARG A 235 1.63 -1.40 -16.25
N GLU A 236 2.82 -1.33 -16.84
CA GLU A 236 3.36 -2.45 -17.62
C GLU A 236 3.60 -3.67 -16.71
N ASP A 237 3.46 -4.86 -17.29
CA ASP A 237 3.73 -6.12 -16.60
C ASP A 237 5.23 -6.26 -16.26
N ILE A 238 5.51 -6.94 -15.15
CA ILE A 238 6.86 -7.32 -14.69
C ILE A 238 7.13 -8.79 -14.98
#